data_AF-A0A955XLB2-F1
#
_entry.id   AF-A0A955XLB2-F1
#
_cell.length_a   1.000
_cell.length_b   1.000
_cell.length_c   1.000
_cell.angle_alpha   90.00
_cell.angle_beta   90.00
_cell.angle_gamma   90.00
#
_symmetry.space_group_name_H-M   'P 1'
#
loop_
_entity.id
_entity.type
_entity.pdbx_description
1 polymer ?
#
loop_
_entity_poly.entity_id
_entity_poly.type
_entity_poly.pdbx_seq_one_letter_code
_entity_poly.pdbx_strand_id
1 'polypeptide(L)'
;VAVAANPVELADRLGRALVMTRFAEPLAEARQELIKTVGHDLLEPANLPKVGIDPTAPAGVGVLHLQGPQVVVFFGLSNVDTFRTMLGTLAALAHETLNDQTVGTARVVHPTRDDDVALVLTERTAWIVLNDRRGPDVRETARRLAGLDPKASMAESPTFRSSVERLDYGRDAGLFVNIPQMIDEVMAMFRHDVDRARGLRRAKLEAQLLMAQNMVAGIGAIAVGAQVEAGRVEARGHFQLKRTAPPGNIFQNIEGHSATWATVTEAPLAVAAGRVDPKALWSLVRTVALALKETRDLDEGTRELSGLLGISFDPDLIGLLSGEVGFAMAADPEKLALARYDTDRFAQMSGGLVVGLTDAAAAKKAFDTLRTGPLVTGLVRSEGERIALPLGEKTLWIGLAGDYLVVSPDAGTFDRVAKGAFAPPTPLRPASAASTFAPGATFTGLLDWRLPGYMDTLRPPYEAVERPVDPVEGAVAPSDAERKRIEAELARLRADLDATRKARRARTQALAKAIFARLGVTAAHVAAVEDGLRFTVAQHVMDADVGTTVAEVAGGIEELERTRWKGWDEDDAVLDRIRALEAQLGGDATKIAPPGDDDAPVVAPDGPALAPEHALEEPMMPPPADGE
;
A
#
# COMPACT_ATOMS: atom_id res chain seq x y z
N VAL A 1 11.53 -14.26 6.17
CA VAL A 1 10.97 -15.04 7.28
C VAL A 1 10.15 -14.12 8.17
N ALA A 2 8.89 -14.43 8.42
CA ALA A 2 8.04 -13.77 9.41
C ALA A 2 7.78 -14.72 10.58
N VAL A 3 7.79 -14.22 11.81
CA VAL A 3 7.67 -14.99 13.05
C VAL A 3 6.76 -14.27 14.02
N ALA A 4 5.88 -14.99 14.71
CA ALA A 4 5.21 -14.55 15.91
C ALA A 4 5.82 -15.29 17.11
N ALA A 5 6.20 -14.57 18.16
CA ALA A 5 6.84 -15.18 19.34
C ALA A 5 5.85 -16.03 20.15
N ASN A 6 4.61 -15.54 20.26
CA ASN A 6 3.46 -16.25 20.82
C ASN A 6 2.25 -15.97 19.91
N PRO A 7 1.96 -16.83 18.92
CA PRO A 7 0.94 -16.57 17.91
C PRO A 7 -0.47 -16.44 18.51
N VAL A 8 -0.76 -17.16 19.60
CA VAL A 8 -2.08 -17.10 20.25
C VAL A 8 -2.27 -15.81 21.01
N GLU A 9 -1.27 -15.39 21.80
CA GLU A 9 -1.33 -14.10 22.51
C GLU A 9 -1.42 -12.92 21.53
N LEU A 10 -0.67 -12.97 20.42
CA LEU A 10 -0.77 -11.97 19.35
C LEU A 10 -2.18 -11.96 18.74
N ALA A 11 -2.72 -13.13 18.38
CA ALA A 11 -4.07 -13.23 17.81
C ALA A 11 -5.14 -12.72 18.79
N ASP A 12 -5.02 -13.02 20.09
CA ASP A 12 -5.95 -12.55 21.12
C ASP A 12 -5.91 -11.02 21.25
N ARG A 13 -4.71 -10.40 21.25
CA ARG A 13 -4.56 -8.93 21.23
C ARG A 13 -5.09 -8.28 19.95
N LEU A 14 -5.08 -9.02 18.84
CA LEU A 14 -5.70 -8.62 17.58
C LEU A 14 -7.21 -8.93 17.51
N GLY A 15 -7.81 -9.39 18.62
CA GLY A 15 -9.25 -9.57 18.72
C GLY A 15 -9.76 -10.93 18.25
N ARG A 16 -8.94 -12.00 18.28
CA ARG A 16 -9.36 -13.36 17.90
C ARG A 16 -10.71 -13.74 18.50
N ALA A 17 -10.94 -13.53 19.79
CA ALA A 17 -12.20 -13.89 20.44
C ALA A 17 -13.43 -13.20 19.80
N LEU A 18 -13.30 -11.93 19.43
CA LEU A 18 -14.36 -11.16 18.77
C LEU A 18 -14.59 -11.68 17.34
N VAL A 19 -13.52 -11.97 16.61
CA VAL A 19 -13.59 -12.57 15.26
C VAL A 19 -14.28 -13.94 15.32
N MET A 20 -13.86 -14.83 16.23
CA MET A 20 -14.45 -16.15 16.40
C MET A 20 -15.94 -16.09 16.78
N THR A 21 -16.33 -15.09 17.58
CA THR A 21 -17.74 -14.88 17.96
C THR A 21 -18.55 -14.38 16.77
N ARG A 22 -18.02 -13.41 16.01
CA ARG A 22 -18.69 -12.83 14.85
C ARG A 22 -18.89 -13.83 13.73
N PHE A 23 -17.87 -14.63 13.44
CA PHE A 23 -17.88 -15.62 12.36
C PHE A 23 -18.18 -17.03 12.86
N ALA A 24 -18.87 -17.17 14.01
CA ALA A 24 -19.16 -18.46 14.61
C ALA A 24 -19.94 -19.41 13.65
N GLU A 25 -20.93 -18.88 12.94
CA GLU A 25 -21.73 -19.65 11.97
C GLU A 25 -20.90 -20.08 10.74
N PRO A 26 -20.20 -19.19 10.01
CA PRO A 26 -19.30 -19.60 8.93
C PRO A 26 -18.21 -20.58 9.35
N LEU A 27 -17.73 -20.50 10.59
CA LEU A 27 -16.68 -21.39 11.13
C LEU A 27 -17.21 -22.71 11.67
N ALA A 28 -18.54 -22.87 11.83
CA ALA A 28 -19.12 -24.06 12.44
C ALA A 28 -18.81 -25.33 11.63
N GLU A 29 -18.88 -25.27 10.30
CA GLU A 29 -18.57 -26.39 9.41
C GLU A 29 -17.09 -26.78 9.51
N ALA A 30 -16.18 -25.79 9.45
CA ALA A 30 -14.75 -26.02 9.61
C ALA A 30 -14.42 -26.65 10.98
N ARG A 31 -15.05 -26.17 12.07
CA ARG A 31 -14.90 -26.77 13.41
C ARG A 31 -15.38 -28.23 13.42
N GLN A 32 -16.55 -28.51 12.86
CA GLN A 32 -17.10 -29.87 12.82
C GLN A 32 -16.20 -30.81 12.03
N GLU A 33 -15.68 -30.38 10.88
CA GLU A 33 -14.80 -31.23 10.07
C GLU A 33 -13.45 -31.45 10.76
N LEU A 34 -12.88 -30.45 11.43
CA LEU A 34 -11.67 -30.61 12.24
C LEU A 34 -11.89 -31.58 13.41
N ILE A 35 -13.00 -31.45 14.14
CA ILE A 35 -13.36 -32.37 15.24
C ILE A 35 -13.54 -33.79 14.72
N LYS A 36 -14.24 -33.97 13.60
CA LYS A 36 -14.47 -35.27 12.97
C LYS A 36 -13.17 -35.92 12.50
N THR A 37 -12.23 -35.13 11.97
CA THR A 37 -10.97 -35.60 11.40
C THR A 37 -9.91 -35.89 12.47
N VAL A 38 -9.76 -35.00 13.46
CA VAL A 38 -8.65 -35.01 14.42
C VAL A 38 -9.11 -35.34 15.85
N GLY A 39 -10.43 -35.39 16.10
CA GLY A 39 -11.01 -35.61 17.42
C GLY A 39 -11.06 -34.35 18.30
N HIS A 40 -10.54 -33.22 17.81
CA HIS A 40 -10.38 -31.98 18.55
C HIS A 40 -10.66 -30.76 17.68
N ASP A 41 -11.19 -29.70 18.29
CA ASP A 41 -11.34 -28.40 17.63
C ASP A 41 -9.99 -27.66 17.65
N LEU A 42 -9.28 -27.66 16.52
CA LEU A 42 -7.98 -27.02 16.40
C LEU A 42 -8.05 -25.48 16.30
N LEU A 43 -9.25 -24.89 16.19
CA LEU A 43 -9.43 -23.45 16.28
C LEU A 43 -9.42 -22.94 17.72
N GLU A 44 -9.51 -23.84 18.70
CA GLU A 44 -9.37 -23.53 20.12
C GLU A 44 -7.93 -23.80 20.60
N PRO A 45 -7.16 -22.77 20.98
CA PRO A 45 -5.76 -22.91 21.38
C PRO A 45 -5.51 -23.95 22.48
N ALA A 46 -6.46 -24.13 23.40
CA ALA A 46 -6.38 -25.10 24.48
C ALA A 46 -6.36 -26.57 24.00
N ASN A 47 -6.77 -26.83 22.75
CA ASN A 47 -6.75 -28.16 22.15
C ASN A 47 -5.47 -28.45 21.36
N LEU A 48 -4.68 -27.43 20.99
CA LEU A 48 -3.44 -27.62 20.22
C LEU A 48 -2.42 -28.53 20.93
N PRO A 49 -2.21 -28.44 22.26
CA PRO A 49 -1.34 -29.37 22.98
C PRO A 49 -1.81 -30.83 22.94
N LYS A 50 -3.12 -31.08 22.78
CA LYS A 50 -3.66 -32.45 22.69
C LYS A 50 -3.23 -33.17 21.42
N VAL A 51 -2.85 -32.41 20.39
CA VAL A 51 -2.28 -32.93 19.14
C VAL A 51 -0.77 -32.69 19.05
N GLY A 52 -0.11 -32.34 20.15
CA GLY A 52 1.34 -32.16 20.22
C GLY A 52 1.87 -30.82 19.73
N ILE A 53 1.00 -29.84 19.44
CA ILE A 53 1.39 -28.48 19.04
C ILE A 53 1.49 -27.59 20.29
N ASP A 54 2.52 -26.75 20.39
CA ASP A 54 2.64 -25.75 21.47
C ASP A 54 2.11 -24.38 20.98
N PRO A 55 0.95 -23.90 21.46
CA PRO A 55 0.39 -22.61 21.07
C PRO A 55 1.20 -21.40 21.56
N THR A 56 2.05 -21.59 22.56
CA THR A 56 2.83 -20.52 23.21
C THR A 56 4.23 -20.38 22.63
N ALA A 57 4.68 -21.38 21.86
CA ALA A 57 5.97 -21.36 21.19
C ALA A 57 5.94 -20.53 19.91
N PRO A 58 7.10 -20.06 19.42
CA PRO A 58 7.16 -19.30 18.18
C PRO A 58 6.62 -20.09 16.98
N ALA A 59 5.90 -19.39 16.11
CA ALA A 59 5.43 -19.90 14.83
C ALA A 59 5.69 -18.87 13.73
N GLY A 60 5.83 -19.31 12.49
CA GLY A 60 6.16 -18.41 11.41
C GLY A 60 6.19 -19.03 10.04
N VAL A 61 6.56 -18.21 9.07
CA VAL A 61 6.65 -18.56 7.66
C VAL A 61 7.94 -18.02 7.04
N GLY A 62 8.63 -18.85 6.27
CA GLY A 62 9.79 -18.49 5.47
C GLY A 62 9.52 -18.76 3.99
N VAL A 63 10.04 -17.90 3.12
CA VAL A 63 10.10 -18.17 1.68
C VAL A 63 11.56 -18.49 1.38
N LEU A 64 11.80 -19.70 0.88
CA LEU A 64 13.15 -20.16 0.55
C LEU A 64 13.55 -19.80 -0.87
N HIS A 65 12.58 -19.78 -1.79
CA HIS A 65 12.76 -19.51 -3.22
C HIS A 65 11.59 -18.70 -3.77
N LEU A 66 11.86 -17.72 -4.65
CA LEU A 66 10.83 -16.87 -5.26
C LEU A 66 10.28 -17.40 -6.60
N GLN A 67 11.05 -18.17 -7.36
CA GLN A 67 10.69 -18.62 -8.72
C GLN A 67 9.57 -19.68 -8.77
N GLY A 68 9.54 -20.57 -7.79
CA GLY A 68 8.44 -21.46 -7.47
C GLY A 68 8.35 -21.41 -5.96
N PRO A 69 7.38 -20.67 -5.38
CA PRO A 69 7.45 -20.24 -4.00
C PRO A 69 7.48 -21.46 -3.07
N GLN A 70 8.69 -21.83 -2.66
CA GLN A 70 8.89 -22.87 -1.68
C GLN A 70 8.77 -22.20 -0.32
N VAL A 71 7.69 -22.53 0.37
CA VAL A 71 7.30 -21.92 1.63
C VAL A 71 7.59 -22.90 2.75
N VAL A 72 8.18 -22.43 3.84
CA VAL A 72 8.35 -23.20 5.06
C VAL A 72 7.50 -22.57 6.14
N VAL A 73 6.49 -23.30 6.62
CA VAL A 73 5.73 -22.92 7.82
C VAL A 73 6.35 -23.65 9.00
N PHE A 74 6.64 -22.98 10.10
CA PHE A 74 7.13 -23.63 11.31
C PHE A 74 6.30 -23.26 12.53
N PHE A 75 6.26 -24.16 13.50
CA PHE A 75 5.63 -23.94 14.80
C PHE A 75 6.27 -24.83 15.86
N GLY A 76 6.12 -24.44 17.13
CA GLY A 76 6.60 -25.23 18.24
C GLY A 76 5.75 -26.47 18.52
N LEU A 77 6.40 -27.50 19.06
CA LEU A 77 5.78 -28.76 19.46
C LEU A 77 5.83 -28.87 20.98
N SER A 78 4.68 -29.22 21.57
CA SER A 78 4.60 -29.60 22.98
C SER A 78 4.97 -31.07 23.18
N ASN A 79 4.72 -31.91 22.17
CA ASN A 79 5.11 -33.32 22.16
C ASN A 79 5.22 -33.87 20.72
N VAL A 80 6.43 -34.19 20.27
CA VAL A 80 6.70 -34.65 18.90
C VAL A 80 6.01 -35.98 18.57
N ASP A 81 5.93 -36.93 19.49
CA ASP A 81 5.32 -38.24 19.23
C ASP A 81 3.79 -38.17 19.16
N THR A 82 3.18 -37.29 19.95
CA THR A 82 1.74 -36.98 19.86
C THR A 82 1.42 -36.36 18.51
N PHE A 83 2.24 -35.39 18.06
CA PHE A 83 2.09 -34.77 16.74
C PHE A 83 2.28 -35.79 15.60
N ARG A 84 3.26 -36.69 15.71
CA ARG A 84 3.44 -37.78 14.73
C ARG A 84 2.25 -38.74 14.69
N THR A 85 1.66 -39.04 15.83
CA THR A 85 0.44 -39.88 15.89
C THR A 85 -0.70 -39.19 15.15
N MET A 86 -0.89 -37.89 15.34
CA MET A 86 -1.86 -37.09 14.59
C MET A 86 -1.59 -37.15 13.08
N LEU A 87 -0.33 -36.98 12.63
CA LEU A 87 0.02 -37.11 11.22
C LEU A 87 -0.34 -38.50 10.65
N GLY A 88 -0.10 -39.56 11.42
CA GLY A 88 -0.48 -40.93 11.06
C GLY A 88 -2.00 -41.08 10.88
N THR A 89 -2.80 -40.48 11.77
CA THR A 89 -4.26 -40.46 11.65
C THR A 89 -4.71 -39.72 10.39
N LEU A 90 -4.15 -38.55 10.12
CA LEU A 90 -4.46 -37.77 8.91
C LEU A 90 -4.11 -38.53 7.63
N ALA A 91 -2.94 -39.18 7.59
CA ALA A 91 -2.53 -39.98 6.44
C ALA A 91 -3.46 -41.18 6.22
N ALA A 92 -3.88 -41.87 7.29
CA ALA A 92 -4.81 -42.99 7.19
C ALA A 92 -6.19 -42.55 6.63
N LEU A 93 -6.69 -41.38 7.06
CA LEU A 93 -7.93 -40.78 6.54
C LEU A 93 -7.81 -40.39 5.07
N ALA A 94 -6.66 -39.90 4.65
CA ALA A 94 -6.37 -39.58 3.25
C ALA A 94 -6.03 -40.81 2.38
N HIS A 95 -6.02 -42.02 2.96
CA HIS A 95 -5.55 -43.25 2.31
C HIS A 95 -4.10 -43.16 1.77
N GLU A 96 -3.26 -42.41 2.48
CA GLU A 96 -1.85 -42.18 2.17
C GLU A 96 -0.92 -42.91 3.13
N THR A 97 0.26 -43.29 2.64
CA THR A 97 1.34 -43.82 3.50
C THR A 97 2.41 -42.76 3.71
N LEU A 98 2.84 -42.57 4.95
CA LEU A 98 3.94 -41.66 5.27
C LEU A 98 5.28 -42.39 5.18
N ASN A 99 6.22 -41.78 4.47
CA ASN A 99 7.64 -42.11 4.57
C ASN A 99 8.23 -41.31 5.72
N ASP A 100 8.96 -41.97 6.61
CA ASP A 100 9.46 -41.40 7.85
C ASP A 100 10.95 -41.76 8.02
N GLN A 101 11.82 -40.78 7.74
CA GLN A 101 13.26 -40.97 7.65
C GLN A 101 13.99 -40.14 8.71
N THR A 102 14.98 -40.73 9.37
CA THR A 102 15.83 -39.97 10.31
C THR A 102 16.99 -39.34 9.54
N VAL A 103 17.16 -38.03 9.68
CA VAL A 103 18.20 -37.24 9.01
C VAL A 103 18.86 -36.34 10.05
N GLY A 104 20.08 -36.69 10.45
CA GLY A 104 20.75 -36.02 11.57
C GLY A 104 19.97 -36.22 12.89
N THR A 105 19.66 -35.12 13.57
CA THR A 105 18.85 -35.11 14.81
C THR A 105 17.35 -34.89 14.55
N ALA A 106 16.96 -34.73 13.29
CA ALA A 106 15.58 -34.49 12.89
C ALA A 106 14.99 -35.71 12.15
N ARG A 107 13.67 -35.70 11.97
CA ARG A 107 12.93 -36.72 11.21
C ARG A 107 12.20 -36.03 10.07
N VAL A 108 12.41 -36.53 8.85
CA VAL A 108 11.74 -36.05 7.65
C VAL A 108 10.56 -36.97 7.38
N VAL A 109 9.35 -36.40 7.41
CA VAL A 109 8.09 -37.12 7.20
C VAL A 109 7.39 -36.55 5.98
N HIS A 110 7.03 -37.38 5.01
CA HIS A 110 6.27 -36.91 3.83
C HIS A 110 5.35 -38.02 3.30
N PRO A 111 4.25 -37.68 2.61
CA PRO A 111 3.43 -38.69 1.94
C PRO A 111 4.23 -39.39 0.84
N THR A 112 3.89 -40.64 0.54
CA THR A 112 4.60 -41.43 -0.48
C THR A 112 4.25 -40.97 -1.88
N ARG A 113 2.97 -40.65 -2.12
CA ARG A 113 2.44 -40.26 -3.43
C ARG A 113 2.46 -38.77 -3.70
N ASP A 114 2.48 -37.95 -2.66
CA ASP A 114 2.50 -36.49 -2.76
C ASP A 114 3.95 -35.98 -2.64
N ASP A 115 4.34 -35.12 -3.56
CA ASP A 115 5.63 -34.44 -3.63
C ASP A 115 5.51 -32.91 -3.47
N ASP A 116 4.33 -32.40 -3.11
CA ASP A 116 4.09 -30.98 -2.85
C ASP A 116 4.31 -30.62 -1.36
N VAL A 117 4.40 -31.62 -0.46
CA VAL A 117 4.59 -31.41 0.99
C VAL A 117 5.61 -32.37 1.64
N ALA A 118 6.46 -31.81 2.50
CA ALA A 118 7.31 -32.57 3.42
C ALA A 118 7.40 -31.87 4.78
N LEU A 119 7.57 -32.64 5.85
CA LEU A 119 7.72 -32.14 7.22
C LEU A 119 9.10 -32.48 7.76
N VAL A 120 9.72 -31.54 8.46
CA VAL A 120 10.92 -31.75 9.27
C VAL A 120 10.53 -31.62 10.73
N LEU A 121 10.68 -32.69 11.49
CA LEU A 121 10.35 -32.78 12.89
C LEU A 121 11.63 -32.82 13.72
N THR A 122 11.76 -31.85 14.62
CA THR A 122 12.77 -31.84 15.68
C THR A 122 12.09 -32.13 17.03
N GLU A 123 12.85 -32.18 18.12
CA GLU A 123 12.26 -32.35 19.46
C GLU A 123 11.25 -31.27 19.84
N ARG A 124 11.43 -30.04 19.34
CA ARG A 124 10.68 -28.85 19.79
C ARG A 124 9.95 -28.09 18.69
N THR A 125 10.20 -28.41 17.42
CA THR A 125 9.61 -27.67 16.29
C THR A 125 9.27 -28.61 15.15
N ALA A 126 8.19 -28.31 14.44
CA ALA A 126 7.84 -28.92 13.16
C ALA A 126 7.91 -27.85 12.07
N TRP A 127 8.54 -28.20 10.93
CA TRP A 127 8.69 -27.31 9.78
C TRP A 127 8.02 -27.99 8.59
N ILE A 128 6.97 -27.40 8.04
CA ILE A 128 6.25 -27.87 6.86
C ILE A 128 6.82 -27.16 5.65
N VAL A 129 7.48 -27.91 4.77
CA VAL A 129 7.96 -27.45 3.46
C VAL A 129 6.84 -27.69 2.46
N LEU A 130 6.39 -26.60 1.83
CA LEU A 130 5.37 -26.58 0.80
C LEU A 130 5.98 -26.04 -0.49
N ASN A 131 5.52 -26.53 -1.62
CA ASN A 131 5.91 -26.01 -2.92
C ASN A 131 4.70 -25.92 -3.84
N ASP A 132 4.73 -24.94 -4.73
CA ASP A 132 3.90 -24.96 -5.93
C ASP A 132 4.63 -25.82 -6.97
N ARG A 133 3.91 -26.53 -7.85
CA ARG A 133 4.37 -27.63 -8.74
C ARG A 133 5.53 -27.31 -9.70
N ARG A 134 6.17 -26.16 -9.56
CA ARG A 134 7.28 -25.62 -10.36
C ARG A 134 8.57 -25.37 -9.56
N GLY A 135 8.60 -25.58 -8.25
CA GLY A 135 9.81 -25.39 -7.44
C GLY A 135 10.69 -26.65 -7.26
N PRO A 136 11.80 -26.55 -6.51
CA PRO A 136 12.66 -27.68 -6.18
C PRO A 136 11.93 -28.79 -5.39
N ASP A 137 12.44 -30.03 -5.46
CA ASP A 137 11.90 -31.18 -4.71
C ASP A 137 11.80 -30.87 -3.20
N VAL A 138 10.57 -30.83 -2.66
CA VAL A 138 10.32 -30.56 -1.23
C VAL A 138 10.99 -31.57 -0.32
N ARG A 139 11.18 -32.81 -0.77
CA ARG A 139 11.80 -33.89 0.00
C ARG A 139 13.30 -33.65 0.13
N GLU A 140 13.93 -33.17 -0.94
CA GLU A 140 15.33 -32.76 -0.90
C GLU A 140 15.51 -31.54 -0.01
N THR A 141 14.67 -30.51 -0.17
CA THR A 141 14.70 -29.32 0.72
C THR A 141 14.52 -29.72 2.18
N ALA A 142 13.52 -30.55 2.51
CA ALA A 142 13.29 -31.01 3.87
C ALA A 142 14.50 -31.79 4.43
N ARG A 143 15.13 -32.66 3.63
CA ARG A 143 16.38 -33.35 4.01
C ARG A 143 17.53 -32.36 4.26
N ARG A 144 17.67 -31.33 3.44
CA ARG A 144 18.68 -30.27 3.62
C ARG A 144 18.44 -29.47 4.89
N LEU A 145 17.19 -29.10 5.17
CA LEU A 145 16.82 -28.40 6.41
C LEU A 145 17.06 -29.27 7.64
N ALA A 146 16.69 -30.56 7.58
CA ALA A 146 16.93 -31.52 8.65
C ALA A 146 18.42 -31.76 8.95
N GLY A 147 19.27 -31.72 7.90
CA GLY A 147 20.71 -31.89 8.00
C GLY A 147 21.49 -30.59 8.23
N LEU A 148 20.83 -29.44 8.37
CA LEU A 148 21.49 -28.15 8.53
C LEU A 148 22.21 -28.11 9.90
N ASP A 149 23.52 -27.84 9.89
CA ASP A 149 24.26 -27.56 11.13
C ASP A 149 23.61 -26.34 11.81
N PRO A 150 23.22 -26.41 13.10
CA PRO A 150 22.73 -25.24 13.83
C PRO A 150 23.65 -24.01 13.74
N LYS A 151 24.96 -24.21 13.60
CA LYS A 151 25.94 -23.14 13.39
C LYS A 151 25.85 -22.46 12.02
N ALA A 152 25.23 -23.13 11.04
CA ALA A 152 24.92 -22.59 9.72
C ALA A 152 23.51 -21.98 9.65
N SER A 153 22.79 -21.92 10.77
CA SER A 153 21.48 -21.27 10.84
C SER A 153 21.55 -19.79 10.46
N MET A 154 20.48 -19.29 9.84
CA MET A 154 20.33 -17.85 9.57
C MET A 154 20.51 -17.01 10.84
N ALA A 155 20.08 -17.52 12.00
CA ALA A 155 20.22 -16.87 13.30
C ALA A 155 21.69 -16.63 13.72
N GLU A 156 22.61 -17.42 13.17
CA GLU A 156 24.05 -17.30 13.41
C GLU A 156 24.73 -16.34 12.40
N SER A 157 24.04 -15.96 11.33
CA SER A 157 24.63 -15.08 10.32
C SER A 157 24.87 -13.67 10.88
N PRO A 158 26.03 -13.04 10.60
CA PRO A 158 26.31 -11.67 11.03
C PRO A 158 25.27 -10.66 10.55
N THR A 159 24.74 -10.84 9.33
CA THR A 159 23.69 -9.99 8.75
C THR A 159 22.41 -10.07 9.56
N PHE A 160 21.95 -11.27 9.91
CA PHE A 160 20.77 -11.44 10.74
C PHE A 160 20.97 -10.82 12.12
N ARG A 161 22.05 -11.18 12.81
CA ARG A 161 22.33 -10.68 14.16
C ARG A 161 22.43 -9.17 14.21
N SER A 162 23.24 -8.56 13.32
CA SER A 162 23.37 -7.10 13.28
C SER A 162 22.05 -6.38 12.97
N SER A 163 21.15 -6.99 12.18
CA SER A 163 19.85 -6.39 11.87
C SER A 163 18.83 -6.58 12.99
N VAL A 164 18.82 -7.75 13.66
CA VAL A 164 17.85 -8.10 14.70
C VAL A 164 18.26 -7.60 16.09
N GLU A 165 19.54 -7.62 16.46
CA GLU A 165 20.04 -7.06 17.73
C GLU A 165 19.74 -5.57 17.87
N ARG A 166 19.59 -4.88 16.74
CA ARG A 166 19.21 -3.45 16.69
C ARG A 166 17.71 -3.22 16.87
N LEU A 167 16.90 -4.27 16.81
CA LEU A 167 15.50 -4.21 17.18
C LEU A 167 15.44 -4.36 18.70
N ASP A 168 15.26 -3.23 19.40
CA ASP A 168 14.86 -3.20 20.81
C ASP A 168 13.37 -3.57 20.99
N TYR A 169 12.77 -4.17 19.97
CA TYR A 169 11.34 -4.23 19.70
C TYR A 169 10.99 -5.49 18.89
N GLY A 170 9.71 -5.87 18.86
CA GLY A 170 9.29 -7.11 18.17
C GLY A 170 9.01 -8.28 19.12
N ARG A 171 8.58 -7.99 20.36
CA ARG A 171 8.16 -9.01 21.32
C ARG A 171 7.08 -9.93 20.76
N ASP A 172 6.18 -9.40 19.93
CA ASP A 172 5.03 -10.17 19.46
C ASP A 172 5.29 -10.78 18.08
N ALA A 173 5.89 -10.03 17.15
CA ALA A 173 6.23 -10.53 15.82
C ALA A 173 7.50 -9.90 15.25
N GLY A 174 8.12 -10.58 14.29
CA GLY A 174 9.28 -10.11 13.55
C GLY A 174 9.27 -10.56 12.10
N LEU A 175 9.86 -9.76 11.21
CA LEU A 175 10.10 -10.05 9.81
C LEU A 175 11.58 -9.80 9.52
N PHE A 176 12.22 -10.75 8.84
CA PHE A 176 13.57 -10.60 8.32
C PHE A 176 13.60 -10.93 6.84
N VAL A 177 14.25 -10.07 6.05
CA VAL A 177 14.47 -10.24 4.62
C VAL A 177 15.96 -10.08 4.33
N ASN A 178 16.57 -11.13 3.79
CA ASN A 178 17.94 -11.08 3.26
C ASN A 178 17.88 -10.52 1.83
N ILE A 179 18.20 -9.23 1.68
CA ILE A 179 17.99 -8.51 0.43
C ILE A 179 18.92 -9.01 -0.69
N PRO A 180 20.24 -9.19 -0.49
CA PRO A 180 21.12 -9.78 -1.49
C PRO A 180 20.62 -11.11 -2.04
N GLN A 181 20.19 -12.04 -1.18
CA GLN A 181 19.66 -13.33 -1.61
C GLN A 181 18.37 -13.16 -2.42
N MET A 182 17.45 -12.31 -1.97
CA MET A 182 16.21 -12.01 -2.68
C MET A 182 16.49 -11.41 -4.06
N ILE A 183 17.45 -10.48 -4.14
CA ILE A 183 17.87 -9.86 -5.40
C ILE A 183 18.46 -10.92 -6.32
N ASP A 184 19.38 -11.77 -5.86
CA ASP A 184 20.00 -12.80 -6.71
C ASP A 184 18.94 -13.70 -7.37
N GLU A 185 17.88 -14.07 -6.63
CA GLU A 185 16.75 -14.84 -7.17
C GLU A 185 15.90 -14.04 -8.17
N VAL A 186 15.51 -12.81 -7.83
CA VAL A 186 14.76 -11.92 -8.74
C VAL A 186 15.57 -11.65 -10.01
N MET A 187 16.88 -11.49 -9.88
CA MET A 187 17.80 -11.26 -10.98
C MET A 187 17.95 -12.49 -11.86
N ALA A 188 17.96 -13.70 -11.29
CA ALA A 188 17.90 -14.94 -12.05
C ALA A 188 16.59 -15.05 -12.84
N MET A 189 15.46 -14.59 -12.29
CA MET A 189 14.18 -14.50 -13.02
C MET A 189 14.28 -13.58 -14.23
N PHE A 190 14.77 -12.36 -14.02
CA PHE A 190 14.87 -11.40 -15.10
C PHE A 190 15.86 -11.82 -16.19
N ARG A 191 16.96 -12.49 -15.85
CA ARG A 191 17.90 -13.01 -16.85
C ARG A 191 17.21 -13.97 -17.83
N HIS A 192 16.34 -14.84 -17.33
CA HIS A 192 15.55 -15.72 -18.19
C HIS A 192 14.63 -14.93 -19.15
N ASP A 193 14.03 -13.83 -18.70
CA ASP A 193 13.20 -12.97 -19.56
C ASP A 193 14.02 -12.14 -20.55
N VAL A 194 15.19 -11.66 -20.13
CA VAL A 194 16.17 -10.96 -20.98
C VAL A 194 16.66 -11.88 -22.09
N ASP A 195 16.97 -13.14 -21.78
CA ASP A 195 17.45 -14.12 -22.76
C ASP A 195 16.37 -14.47 -23.80
N ARG A 196 15.09 -14.43 -23.42
CA ARG A 196 13.95 -14.62 -24.34
C ARG A 196 13.63 -13.36 -25.16
N ALA A 197 13.96 -12.17 -24.66
CA ALA A 197 13.70 -10.92 -25.36
C ALA A 197 14.68 -10.70 -26.53
N ARG A 198 14.20 -10.01 -27.58
CA ARG A 198 15.01 -9.62 -28.74
C ARG A 198 14.94 -8.10 -28.98
N GLY A 199 15.95 -7.56 -29.65
CA GLY A 199 15.99 -6.16 -30.10
C GLY A 199 15.88 -5.13 -28.98
N LEU A 200 15.06 -4.10 -29.20
CA LEU A 200 14.87 -2.98 -28.25
C LEU A 200 14.31 -3.44 -26.89
N ARG A 201 13.47 -4.47 -26.86
CA ARG A 201 12.92 -5.02 -25.62
C ARG A 201 14.01 -5.59 -24.72
N ARG A 202 14.97 -6.32 -25.30
CA ARG A 202 16.13 -6.85 -24.56
C ARG A 202 16.97 -5.72 -23.98
N ALA A 203 17.31 -4.73 -24.78
CA ALA A 203 18.10 -3.58 -24.31
C ALA A 203 17.39 -2.80 -23.19
N LYS A 204 16.06 -2.65 -23.26
CA LYS A 204 15.26 -2.02 -22.20
C LYS A 204 15.27 -2.84 -20.92
N LEU A 205 15.11 -4.16 -21.01
CA LEU A 205 15.16 -5.06 -19.84
C LEU A 205 16.56 -5.09 -19.21
N GLU A 206 17.63 -5.16 -20.00
CA GLU A 206 19.01 -5.10 -19.48
C GLU A 206 19.30 -3.78 -18.75
N ALA A 207 18.80 -2.66 -19.29
CA ALA A 207 18.89 -1.35 -18.63
C ALA A 207 18.11 -1.30 -17.31
N GLN A 208 16.86 -1.76 -17.31
CA GLN A 208 16.03 -1.86 -16.10
C GLN A 208 16.67 -2.75 -15.05
N LEU A 209 17.30 -3.85 -15.50
CA LEU A 209 17.97 -4.81 -14.64
C LEU A 209 19.21 -4.21 -13.96
N LEU A 210 20.06 -3.51 -14.73
CA LEU A 210 21.21 -2.81 -14.19
C LEU A 210 20.81 -1.67 -13.23
N MET A 211 19.73 -0.96 -13.56
CA MET A 211 19.16 0.07 -12.68
C MET A 211 18.69 -0.54 -11.36
N ALA A 212 17.89 -1.61 -11.43
CA ALA A 212 17.40 -2.32 -10.25
C ALA A 212 18.58 -2.77 -9.39
N GLN A 213 19.60 -3.43 -9.98
CA GLN A 213 20.83 -3.83 -9.31
C GLN A 213 21.52 -2.66 -8.60
N ASN A 214 21.69 -1.52 -9.28
CA ASN A 214 22.38 -0.37 -8.70
C ASN A 214 21.59 0.29 -7.57
N MET A 215 20.25 0.31 -7.64
CA MET A 215 19.41 0.87 -6.59
C MET A 215 19.42 0.02 -5.32
N VAL A 216 19.46 -1.30 -5.48
CA VAL A 216 19.47 -2.25 -4.37
C VAL A 216 20.88 -2.62 -3.93
N ALA A 217 21.90 -2.26 -4.71
CA ALA A 217 23.29 -2.50 -4.38
C ALA A 217 23.65 -1.82 -3.07
N GLY A 218 24.11 -2.63 -2.12
CA GLY A 218 24.48 -2.16 -0.80
C GLY A 218 23.34 -2.17 0.23
N ILE A 219 22.14 -2.61 -0.14
CA ILE A 219 21.12 -3.01 0.85
C ILE A 219 21.48 -4.41 1.35
N GLY A 220 21.75 -4.55 2.65
CA GLY A 220 22.15 -5.80 3.29
C GLY A 220 20.96 -6.65 3.74
N ALA A 221 20.06 -6.07 4.52
CA ALA A 221 18.88 -6.75 5.04
C ALA A 221 17.82 -5.76 5.48
N ILE A 222 16.60 -6.27 5.65
CA ILE A 222 15.51 -5.58 6.33
C ILE A 222 15.12 -6.45 7.53
N ALA A 223 15.15 -5.87 8.72
CA ALA A 223 14.58 -6.46 9.91
C ALA A 223 13.48 -5.57 10.44
N VAL A 224 12.34 -6.15 10.80
CA VAL A 224 11.18 -5.46 11.36
C VAL A 224 10.72 -6.22 12.59
N GLY A 225 10.46 -5.54 13.68
CA GLY A 225 9.79 -6.06 14.87
C GLY A 225 8.47 -5.32 15.06
N ALA A 226 7.39 -6.04 15.38
CA ALA A 226 6.09 -5.47 15.68
C ALA A 226 5.62 -5.85 17.09
N GLN A 227 4.85 -4.95 17.69
CA GLN A 227 4.24 -5.16 19.00
C GLN A 227 2.86 -4.50 19.03
N VAL A 228 1.94 -5.17 19.69
CA VAL A 228 0.55 -4.75 19.91
C VAL A 228 0.38 -4.41 21.38
N GLU A 229 -0.04 -3.18 21.64
CA GLU A 229 -0.36 -2.64 22.96
C GLU A 229 -1.79 -2.06 22.98
N ALA A 230 -2.26 -1.66 24.15
CA ALA A 230 -3.55 -1.01 24.29
C ALA A 230 -3.62 0.27 23.43
N GLY A 231 -4.53 0.27 22.46
CA GLY A 231 -4.75 1.38 21.52
C GLY A 231 -3.63 1.65 20.51
N ARG A 232 -2.63 0.76 20.40
CA ARG A 232 -1.47 0.98 19.53
C ARG A 232 -0.93 -0.32 18.93
N VAL A 233 -0.73 -0.32 17.62
CA VAL A 233 0.13 -1.30 16.93
C VAL A 233 1.34 -0.56 16.41
N GLU A 234 2.54 -0.95 16.82
CA GLU A 234 3.77 -0.31 16.36
C GLU A 234 4.70 -1.34 15.76
N ALA A 235 5.39 -0.94 14.69
CA ALA A 235 6.40 -1.71 14.00
C ALA A 235 7.67 -0.84 13.91
N ARG A 236 8.79 -1.38 14.34
CA ARG A 236 10.12 -0.77 14.17
C ARG A 236 10.92 -1.62 13.24
N GLY A 237 11.76 -1.02 12.44
CA GLY A 237 12.68 -1.79 11.61
C GLY A 237 13.98 -1.08 11.31
N HIS A 238 14.87 -1.85 10.73
CA HIS A 238 16.19 -1.45 10.30
C HIS A 238 16.42 -1.95 8.87
N PHE A 239 16.68 -0.99 7.98
CA PHE A 239 17.20 -1.24 6.65
C PHE A 239 18.71 -1.10 6.74
N GLN A 240 19.44 -2.22 6.68
CA GLN A 240 20.89 -2.20 6.66
C GLN A 240 21.37 -1.69 5.29
N LEU A 241 22.09 -0.58 5.27
CA LEU A 241 22.65 0.01 4.06
C LEU A 241 24.15 0.21 4.20
N LYS A 242 24.90 -0.12 3.16
CA LYS A 242 26.26 0.40 3.00
C LYS A 242 26.19 1.91 2.82
N ARG A 243 27.14 2.65 3.41
CA ARG A 243 27.24 4.12 3.20
C ARG A 243 27.35 4.52 1.73
N THR A 244 27.88 3.64 0.89
CA THR A 244 27.99 3.88 -0.55
C THR A 244 26.70 3.62 -1.31
N ALA A 245 25.69 3.02 -0.68
CA ALA A 245 24.39 2.77 -1.32
C ALA A 245 23.67 4.11 -1.54
N PRO A 246 23.04 4.33 -2.71
CA PRO A 246 22.36 5.59 -3.01
C PRO A 246 21.37 6.04 -1.93
N PRO A 247 20.50 5.17 -1.37
CA PRO A 247 19.58 5.58 -0.31
C PRO A 247 20.29 6.12 0.94
N GLY A 248 21.46 5.58 1.29
CA GLY A 248 22.22 6.01 2.47
C GLY A 248 22.80 7.43 2.34
N ASN A 249 23.02 7.92 1.13
CA ASN A 249 23.49 9.28 0.87
C ASN A 249 22.36 10.28 0.60
N ILE A 250 21.18 9.77 0.20
CA ILE A 250 20.02 10.61 -0.09
C ILE A 250 19.36 11.06 1.21
N PHE A 251 19.13 10.19 2.19
CA PHE A 251 18.41 10.59 3.39
C PHE A 251 19.33 11.27 4.42
N GLN A 252 18.98 12.47 4.84
CA GLN A 252 19.72 13.25 5.84
C GLN A 252 18.84 13.54 7.04
N ASN A 253 19.39 13.49 8.25
CA ASN A 253 18.61 13.80 9.45
C ASN A 253 18.29 15.30 9.50
N ILE A 254 17.06 15.63 9.88
CA ILE A 254 16.61 16.99 10.19
C ILE A 254 17.24 17.40 11.52
N GLU A 255 17.79 18.61 11.57
CA GLU A 255 18.28 19.20 12.81
C GLU A 255 17.09 19.79 13.57
N GLY A 256 16.67 19.13 14.64
CA GLY A 256 15.49 19.54 15.42
C GLY A 256 14.18 19.05 14.81
N HIS A 257 13.22 19.96 14.63
CA HIS A 257 11.90 19.66 14.06
C HIS A 257 11.75 20.32 12.70
N SER A 258 11.07 19.65 11.76
CA SER A 258 10.80 20.26 10.46
C SER A 258 9.92 21.50 10.58
N ALA A 259 10.24 22.53 9.80
CA ALA A 259 9.45 23.75 9.68
C ALA A 259 8.03 23.50 9.13
N THR A 260 7.79 22.36 8.46
CA THR A 260 6.46 21.93 8.02
C THR A 260 5.46 21.90 9.18
N TRP A 261 5.90 21.57 10.40
CA TRP A 261 5.00 21.57 11.56
C TRP A 261 4.48 22.96 11.96
N ALA A 262 5.21 24.04 11.64
CA ALA A 262 4.75 25.40 11.88
C ALA A 262 3.58 25.81 10.96
N THR A 263 3.31 25.03 9.91
CA THR A 263 2.18 25.27 8.99
C THR A 263 0.84 24.80 9.55
N VAL A 264 0.85 23.95 10.59
CA VAL A 264 -0.36 23.32 11.14
C VAL A 264 -0.88 24.08 12.34
N THR A 265 -2.09 24.63 12.23
CA THR A 265 -2.78 25.35 13.31
C THR A 265 -3.97 24.58 13.89
N GLU A 266 -4.46 23.58 13.16
CA GLU A 266 -5.61 22.74 13.52
C GLU A 266 -5.18 21.27 13.69
N ALA A 267 -6.15 20.35 13.79
CA ALA A 267 -5.85 18.92 13.81
C ALA A 267 -5.22 18.49 12.47
N PRO A 268 -3.99 17.92 12.49
CA PRO A 268 -3.36 17.44 11.25
C PRO A 268 -4.13 16.24 10.71
N LEU A 269 -4.47 16.29 9.42
CA LEU A 269 -5.03 15.16 8.67
C LEU A 269 -3.94 14.38 7.94
N ALA A 270 -2.94 15.08 7.41
CA ALA A 270 -1.78 14.47 6.82
C ALA A 270 -0.56 15.37 7.00
N VAL A 271 0.58 14.80 7.38
CA VAL A 271 1.87 15.48 7.40
C VAL A 271 2.90 14.53 6.82
N ALA A 272 3.72 15.02 5.91
CA ALA A 272 4.87 14.30 5.40
C ALA A 272 6.01 15.32 5.27
N ALA A 273 7.04 15.16 6.09
CA ALA A 273 8.18 16.05 6.10
C ALA A 273 9.46 15.23 6.15
N GLY A 274 10.46 15.60 5.38
CA GLY A 274 11.74 14.91 5.35
C GLY A 274 12.86 15.81 4.87
N ARG A 275 14.08 15.27 4.94
CA ARG A 275 15.26 15.91 4.41
C ARG A 275 16.03 14.93 3.54
N VAL A 276 16.26 15.34 2.30
CA VAL A 276 17.00 14.57 1.30
C VAL A 276 18.14 15.41 0.75
N ASP A 277 19.31 14.82 0.46
CA ASP A 277 20.37 15.49 -0.27
C ASP A 277 19.90 15.74 -1.73
N PRO A 278 19.66 17.00 -2.13
CA PRO A 278 19.11 17.29 -3.46
C PRO A 278 20.06 16.87 -4.58
N LYS A 279 21.38 16.96 -4.34
CA LYS A 279 22.40 16.59 -5.34
C LYS A 279 22.49 15.08 -5.48
N ALA A 280 22.47 14.34 -4.37
CA ALA A 280 22.48 12.87 -4.43
C ALA A 280 21.20 12.34 -5.08
N LEU A 281 20.04 12.91 -4.75
CA LEU A 281 18.76 12.56 -5.38
C LEU A 281 18.77 12.86 -6.88
N TRP A 282 19.24 14.03 -7.29
CA TRP A 282 19.33 14.42 -8.69
C TRP A 282 20.32 13.54 -9.47
N SER A 283 21.45 13.21 -8.84
CA SER A 283 22.40 12.24 -9.41
C SER A 283 21.74 10.90 -9.66
N LEU A 284 20.91 10.40 -8.72
CA LEU A 284 20.16 9.16 -8.91
C LEU A 284 19.17 9.27 -10.08
N VAL A 285 18.39 10.35 -10.16
CA VAL A 285 17.44 10.60 -11.28
C VAL A 285 18.18 10.59 -12.62
N ARG A 286 19.34 11.25 -12.71
CA ARG A 286 20.18 11.22 -13.92
C ARG A 286 20.68 9.82 -14.25
N THR A 287 21.15 9.06 -13.26
CA THR A 287 21.57 7.66 -13.48
C THR A 287 20.44 6.80 -14.01
N VAL A 288 19.21 7.00 -13.50
CA VAL A 288 18.00 6.30 -13.97
C VAL A 288 17.66 6.69 -15.41
N ALA A 289 17.61 7.99 -15.72
CA ALA A 289 17.36 8.47 -17.09
C ALA A 289 18.43 7.97 -18.09
N LEU A 290 19.70 7.95 -17.67
CA LEU A 290 20.82 7.36 -18.42
C LEU A 290 20.60 5.88 -18.73
N ALA A 291 20.17 5.10 -17.73
CA ALA A 291 19.87 3.68 -17.93
C ALA A 291 18.72 3.49 -18.93
N LEU A 292 17.64 4.26 -18.81
CA LEU A 292 16.47 4.16 -19.68
C LEU A 292 16.68 4.72 -21.10
N LYS A 293 17.84 5.34 -21.37
CA LYS A 293 18.14 6.09 -22.60
C LYS A 293 17.20 7.27 -22.85
N GLU A 294 16.61 7.81 -21.78
CA GLU A 294 15.71 8.98 -21.77
C GLU A 294 16.48 10.28 -21.46
N THR A 295 17.81 10.27 -21.60
CA THR A 295 18.65 11.42 -21.22
C THR A 295 18.43 12.65 -22.08
N ARG A 296 18.11 12.45 -23.37
CA ARG A 296 17.78 13.57 -24.25
C ARG A 296 16.57 14.32 -23.72
N ASP A 297 15.56 13.59 -23.25
CA ASP A 297 14.32 14.16 -22.73
C ASP A 297 14.55 14.86 -21.39
N LEU A 298 15.41 14.31 -20.52
CA LEU A 298 15.76 14.96 -19.25
C LEU A 298 16.60 16.24 -19.46
N ASP A 299 17.62 16.19 -20.30
CA ASP A 299 18.48 17.34 -20.59
C ASP A 299 17.74 18.42 -21.40
N GLU A 300 16.78 18.03 -22.24
CA GLU A 300 15.87 18.94 -22.93
C GLU A 300 14.86 19.57 -21.98
N GLY A 301 14.16 18.77 -21.17
CA GLY A 301 13.21 19.26 -20.18
C GLY A 301 13.85 20.19 -19.15
N THR A 302 15.07 19.90 -18.70
CA THR A 302 15.82 20.80 -17.80
C THR A 302 16.26 22.10 -18.47
N ARG A 303 16.65 22.06 -19.76
CA ARG A 303 16.94 23.27 -20.55
C ARG A 303 15.69 24.10 -20.80
N GLU A 304 14.57 23.47 -21.16
CA GLU A 304 13.29 24.14 -21.37
C GLU A 304 12.81 24.79 -20.08
N LEU A 305 12.79 24.04 -18.97
CA LEU A 305 12.44 24.57 -17.65
C LEU A 305 13.36 25.72 -17.24
N SER A 306 14.67 25.59 -17.46
CA SER A 306 15.62 26.68 -17.18
C SER A 306 15.35 27.92 -18.04
N GLY A 307 14.99 27.73 -19.31
CA GLY A 307 14.60 28.80 -20.22
C GLY A 307 13.30 29.50 -19.81
N LEU A 308 12.32 28.72 -19.32
CA LEU A 308 11.04 29.21 -18.82
C LEU A 308 11.18 29.99 -17.51
N LEU A 309 12.00 29.49 -16.58
CA LEU A 309 12.21 30.09 -15.26
C LEU A 309 13.25 31.22 -15.28
N GLY A 310 14.09 31.28 -16.32
CA GLY A 310 15.23 32.20 -16.40
C GLY A 310 16.36 31.88 -15.41
N ILE A 311 16.38 30.66 -14.86
CA ILE A 311 17.29 30.20 -13.80
C ILE A 311 17.81 28.82 -14.19
N SER A 312 19.10 28.55 -14.02
CA SER A 312 19.66 27.23 -14.34
C SER A 312 19.20 26.19 -13.33
N PHE A 313 18.61 25.08 -13.81
CA PHE A 313 18.06 24.07 -12.92
C PHE A 313 19.12 23.43 -11.99
N ASP A 314 20.32 23.14 -12.49
CA ASP A 314 21.31 22.34 -11.77
C ASP A 314 22.14 23.15 -10.74
N PRO A 315 22.99 24.11 -11.12
CA PRO A 315 23.76 24.88 -10.13
C PRO A 315 22.87 25.85 -9.31
N ASP A 316 21.84 26.44 -9.93
CA ASP A 316 21.08 27.50 -9.26
C ASP A 316 19.92 26.89 -8.47
N LEU A 317 18.99 26.15 -9.09
CA LEU A 317 17.82 25.66 -8.36
C LEU A 317 18.17 24.57 -7.35
N ILE A 318 18.86 23.49 -7.75
CA ILE A 318 19.24 22.41 -6.83
C ILE A 318 20.23 22.90 -5.78
N GLY A 319 21.14 23.81 -6.14
CA GLY A 319 22.09 24.42 -5.21
C GLY A 319 21.44 25.26 -4.10
N LEU A 320 20.25 25.81 -4.36
CA LEU A 320 19.47 26.58 -3.39
C LEU A 320 18.70 25.71 -2.39
N LEU A 321 18.54 24.41 -2.64
CA LEU A 321 17.73 23.53 -1.78
C LEU A 321 18.58 22.99 -0.62
N SER A 322 18.10 23.17 0.61
CA SER A 322 18.70 22.59 1.82
C SER A 322 18.49 21.08 1.95
N GLY A 323 17.55 20.57 1.15
CA GLY A 323 17.05 19.20 1.24
C GLY A 323 15.80 19.03 2.08
N GLU A 324 15.49 19.96 2.98
CA GLU A 324 14.26 19.89 3.77
C GLU A 324 13.04 20.17 2.87
N VAL A 325 12.07 19.28 2.89
CA VAL A 325 10.80 19.42 2.20
C VAL A 325 9.71 18.80 3.04
N GLY A 326 8.55 19.44 3.10
CA GLY A 326 7.40 18.80 3.70
C GLY A 326 6.10 19.48 3.39
N PHE A 327 5.06 18.68 3.45
CA PHE A 327 3.68 19.07 3.25
C PHE A 327 2.88 18.75 4.51
N ALA A 328 1.97 19.65 4.87
CA ALA A 328 0.95 19.36 5.84
C ALA A 328 -0.43 19.79 5.34
N MET A 329 -1.42 19.01 5.75
CA MET A 329 -2.84 19.26 5.61
C MET A 329 -3.46 19.13 6.99
N ALA A 330 -4.22 20.14 7.38
CA ALA A 330 -4.99 20.14 8.61
C ALA A 330 -6.40 20.64 8.32
N ALA A 331 -7.36 20.15 9.08
CA ALA A 331 -8.73 20.64 9.03
C ALA A 331 -9.44 20.25 10.31
N ASP A 332 -10.52 20.96 10.62
CA ASP A 332 -11.53 20.46 11.54
C ASP A 332 -12.28 19.27 10.89
N PRO A 333 -12.16 18.06 11.45
CA PRO A 333 -12.81 16.86 10.90
C PRO A 333 -14.33 16.96 10.85
N GLU A 334 -14.96 17.71 11.77
CA GLU A 334 -16.41 17.88 11.79
C GLU A 334 -16.86 18.79 10.64
N LYS A 335 -16.14 19.90 10.41
CA LYS A 335 -16.41 20.79 9.28
C LYS A 335 -16.17 20.10 7.94
N LEU A 336 -15.08 19.35 7.82
CA LEU A 336 -14.77 18.60 6.61
C LEU A 336 -15.86 17.56 6.29
N ALA A 337 -16.43 16.93 7.31
CA ALA A 337 -17.52 15.98 7.14
C ALA A 337 -18.87 16.63 6.75
N LEU A 338 -19.08 17.91 7.08
CA LEU A 338 -20.31 18.65 6.75
C LEU A 338 -20.24 19.34 5.38
N ALA A 339 -19.04 19.50 4.83
CA ALA A 339 -18.83 20.16 3.55
C ALA A 339 -19.39 19.33 2.38
N ARG A 340 -20.28 19.95 1.60
CA ARG A 340 -21.07 19.30 0.55
C ARG A 340 -20.34 19.22 -0.79
N TYR A 341 -19.52 20.21 -1.08
CA TYR A 341 -18.79 20.36 -2.35
C TYR A 341 -17.28 20.36 -2.13
N ASP A 342 -16.53 20.06 -3.18
CA ASP A 342 -15.07 20.00 -3.17
C ASP A 342 -14.45 21.35 -2.83
N THR A 343 -15.05 22.43 -3.35
CA THR A 343 -14.67 23.82 -3.06
C THR A 343 -14.84 24.15 -1.57
N ASP A 344 -15.96 23.76 -0.96
CA ASP A 344 -16.22 23.96 0.47
C ASP A 344 -15.21 23.18 1.32
N ARG A 345 -14.87 21.94 0.92
CA ARG A 345 -13.90 21.10 1.61
C ARG A 345 -12.51 21.70 1.56
N PHE A 346 -12.06 22.14 0.39
CA PHE A 346 -10.81 22.89 0.25
C PHE A 346 -10.85 24.18 1.07
N ALA A 347 -12.01 24.82 1.19
CA ALA A 347 -12.21 25.98 2.05
C ALA A 347 -12.03 25.67 3.55
N GLN A 348 -12.24 24.43 3.99
CA GLN A 348 -11.98 24.01 5.38
C GLN A 348 -10.54 23.55 5.64
N MET A 349 -9.73 23.31 4.60
CA MET A 349 -8.36 22.83 4.78
C MET A 349 -7.37 24.00 5.04
N SER A 350 -6.46 23.77 5.98
CA SER A 350 -5.27 24.56 6.29
C SER A 350 -4.00 23.70 6.10
N GLY A 351 -2.83 24.30 6.32
CA GLY A 351 -1.53 23.65 6.15
C GLY A 351 -0.67 24.33 5.10
N GLY A 352 0.27 23.62 4.52
CA GLY A 352 1.15 24.16 3.49
C GLY A 352 2.27 23.23 3.07
N LEU A 353 2.95 23.61 1.99
CA LEU A 353 4.22 23.05 1.55
C LEU A 353 5.35 23.97 2.02
N VAL A 354 6.41 23.37 2.54
CA VAL A 354 7.64 24.03 2.97
C VAL A 354 8.81 23.38 2.24
N VAL A 355 9.70 24.21 1.68
CA VAL A 355 10.94 23.78 1.05
C VAL A 355 12.07 24.61 1.66
N GLY A 356 13.01 23.96 2.34
CA GLY A 356 14.14 24.64 2.98
C GLY A 356 15.22 25.04 1.99
N LEU A 357 15.86 26.16 2.25
CA LEU A 357 16.79 26.84 1.37
C LEU A 357 18.18 26.92 2.01
N THR A 358 19.24 26.82 1.21
CA THR A 358 20.64 26.99 1.67
C THR A 358 21.05 28.45 1.76
N ASP A 359 20.45 29.33 0.95
CA ASP A 359 20.75 30.75 0.86
C ASP A 359 19.47 31.54 0.55
N ALA A 360 18.91 32.19 1.57
CA ALA A 360 17.70 32.99 1.46
C ALA A 360 17.84 34.19 0.50
N ALA A 361 19.02 34.80 0.39
CA ALA A 361 19.23 35.96 -0.47
C ALA A 361 19.26 35.56 -1.95
N ALA A 362 19.96 34.46 -2.27
CA ALA A 362 19.99 33.91 -3.61
C ALA A 362 18.61 33.36 -4.02
N ALA A 363 17.90 32.71 -3.09
CA ALA A 363 16.52 32.28 -3.31
C ALA A 363 15.56 33.46 -3.53
N LYS A 364 15.72 34.57 -2.81
CA LYS A 364 14.96 35.80 -3.05
C LYS A 364 15.18 36.34 -4.46
N LYS A 365 16.43 36.37 -4.94
CA LYS A 365 16.73 36.81 -6.31
C LYS A 365 16.09 35.88 -7.35
N ALA A 366 16.13 34.57 -7.14
CA ALA A 366 15.45 33.60 -7.99
C ALA A 366 13.93 33.81 -7.98
N PHE A 367 13.34 33.97 -6.80
CA PHE A 367 11.91 34.21 -6.63
C PHE A 367 11.45 35.52 -7.26
N ASP A 368 12.22 36.61 -7.12
CA ASP A 368 11.93 37.89 -7.77
C ASP A 368 11.99 37.77 -9.31
N THR A 369 12.94 37.01 -9.84
CA THR A 369 13.00 36.70 -11.29
C THR A 369 11.71 35.99 -11.73
N LEU A 370 11.30 34.94 -11.02
CA LEU A 370 10.06 34.21 -11.31
C LEU A 370 8.83 35.11 -11.26
N ARG A 371 8.74 35.96 -10.24
CA ARG A 371 7.60 36.88 -10.02
C ARG A 371 7.41 37.86 -11.18
N THR A 372 8.51 38.28 -11.80
CA THR A 372 8.49 39.19 -12.96
C THR A 372 8.43 38.46 -14.31
N GLY A 373 8.46 37.12 -14.30
CA GLY A 373 8.47 36.29 -15.49
C GLY A 373 7.15 36.30 -16.27
N PRO A 374 7.19 36.03 -17.59
CA PRO A 374 5.98 35.99 -18.44
C PRO A 374 4.93 34.97 -17.98
N LEU A 375 5.36 33.84 -17.40
CA LEU A 375 4.48 32.79 -16.88
C LEU A 375 3.60 33.27 -15.72
N VAL A 376 4.13 34.17 -14.90
CA VAL A 376 3.54 34.55 -13.61
C VAL A 376 2.67 35.81 -13.77
N THR A 377 3.12 36.77 -14.56
CA THR A 377 2.44 38.06 -14.75
C THR A 377 1.00 37.97 -15.31
N GLY A 378 0.62 36.85 -15.94
CA GLY A 378 -0.75 36.62 -16.42
C GLY A 378 -1.68 35.86 -15.47
N LEU A 379 -1.15 35.14 -14.47
CA LEU A 379 -1.91 34.15 -13.68
C LEU A 379 -2.04 34.49 -12.19
N VAL A 380 -1.22 35.40 -11.69
CA VAL A 380 -1.17 35.70 -10.24
C VAL A 380 -1.10 37.18 -9.93
N ARG A 381 -1.45 37.54 -8.69
CA ARG A 381 -1.26 38.88 -8.16
C ARG A 381 -0.03 38.89 -7.26
N SER A 382 0.87 39.85 -7.46
CA SER A 382 1.93 40.09 -6.48
C SER A 382 1.40 40.93 -5.33
N GLU A 383 1.57 40.47 -4.10
CA GLU A 383 1.22 41.21 -2.88
C GLU A 383 2.41 41.25 -1.93
N GLY A 384 3.10 42.40 -1.90
CA GLY A 384 4.35 42.56 -1.17
C GLY A 384 5.43 41.59 -1.68
N GLU A 385 5.98 40.78 -0.78
CA GLU A 385 6.99 39.75 -1.08
C GLU A 385 6.38 38.37 -1.41
N ARG A 386 5.06 38.32 -1.68
CA ARG A 386 4.32 37.08 -1.92
C ARG A 386 3.62 37.11 -3.27
N ILE A 387 3.39 35.92 -3.79
CA ILE A 387 2.55 35.65 -4.96
C ILE A 387 1.22 35.09 -4.45
N ALA A 388 0.12 35.70 -4.88
CA ALA A 388 -1.25 35.28 -4.61
C ALA A 388 -1.84 34.59 -5.85
N LEU A 389 -2.12 33.29 -5.74
CA LEU A 389 -2.79 32.49 -6.75
C LEU A 389 -4.25 32.25 -6.34
N PRO A 390 -5.24 32.85 -7.04
CA PRO A 390 -6.64 32.63 -6.72
C PRO A 390 -7.07 31.20 -7.09
N LEU A 391 -7.63 30.47 -6.12
CA LEU A 391 -8.19 29.12 -6.25
C LEU A 391 -9.66 29.16 -5.78
N GLY A 392 -10.56 29.61 -6.67
CA GLY A 392 -11.95 29.84 -6.34
C GLY A 392 -12.10 30.94 -5.28
N GLU A 393 -12.70 30.60 -4.14
CA GLU A 393 -12.87 31.53 -3.01
C GLU A 393 -11.63 31.67 -2.11
N LYS A 394 -10.62 30.81 -2.30
CA LYS A 394 -9.37 30.85 -1.54
C LYS A 394 -8.23 31.46 -2.36
N THR A 395 -7.24 31.97 -1.66
CA THR A 395 -5.97 32.40 -2.25
C THR A 395 -4.87 31.49 -1.73
N LEU A 396 -4.13 30.88 -2.66
CA LEU A 396 -2.90 30.17 -2.34
C LEU A 396 -1.74 31.17 -2.39
N TRP A 397 -1.07 31.33 -1.25
CA TRP A 397 0.08 32.22 -1.11
C TRP A 397 1.37 31.45 -1.34
N ILE A 398 2.27 32.01 -2.13
CA ILE A 398 3.62 31.48 -2.37
C ILE A 398 4.61 32.60 -2.01
N GLY A 399 5.65 32.30 -1.24
CA GLY A 399 6.65 33.30 -0.87
C GLY A 399 7.74 32.77 0.04
N LEU A 400 8.64 33.65 0.45
CA LEU A 400 9.76 33.31 1.33
C LEU A 400 9.44 33.63 2.80
N ALA A 401 9.93 32.79 3.70
CA ALA A 401 9.78 32.93 5.15
C ALA A 401 11.09 32.50 5.85
N GLY A 402 12.02 33.42 6.00
CA GLY A 402 13.38 33.10 6.47
C GLY A 402 14.10 32.21 5.45
N ASP A 403 14.59 31.06 5.89
CA ASP A 403 15.32 30.09 5.06
C ASP A 403 14.38 29.09 4.35
N TYR A 404 13.12 29.46 4.12
CA TYR A 404 12.12 28.57 3.54
C TYR A 404 11.31 29.23 2.43
N LEU A 405 11.02 28.46 1.38
CA LEU A 405 9.93 28.71 0.44
C LEU A 405 8.66 28.05 0.99
N VAL A 406 7.59 28.83 1.11
CA VAL A 406 6.32 28.42 1.71
C VAL A 406 5.19 28.59 0.70
N VAL A 407 4.35 27.56 0.59
CA VAL A 407 3.08 27.59 -0.17
C VAL A 407 1.94 27.24 0.79
N SER A 408 0.98 28.14 0.99
CA SER A 408 -0.06 27.97 2.01
C SER A 408 -1.34 28.75 1.66
N PRO A 409 -2.55 28.23 1.93
CA PRO A 409 -3.78 29.01 1.85
C PRO A 409 -3.94 29.98 3.04
N ASP A 410 -3.17 29.80 4.12
CA ASP A 410 -3.10 30.70 5.27
C ASP A 410 -1.88 31.63 5.17
N ALA A 411 -2.13 32.92 5.07
CA ALA A 411 -1.08 33.95 5.03
C ALA A 411 -0.30 34.08 6.35
N GLY A 412 -0.86 33.63 7.48
CA GLY A 412 -0.20 33.59 8.78
C GLY A 412 0.88 32.50 8.88
N THR A 413 0.88 31.52 7.98
CA THR A 413 1.88 30.44 7.94
C THR A 413 3.31 30.97 7.79
N PHE A 414 3.50 32.01 6.98
CA PHE A 414 4.81 32.61 6.72
C PHE A 414 5.45 33.15 8.00
N ASP A 415 4.68 33.84 8.84
CA ASP A 415 5.18 34.39 10.09
C ASP A 415 5.51 33.27 11.11
N ARG A 416 4.74 32.18 11.11
CA ARG A 416 4.99 31.02 11.99
C ARG A 416 6.27 30.28 11.59
N VAL A 417 6.43 30.02 10.29
CA VAL A 417 7.63 29.39 9.72
C VAL A 417 8.85 30.27 9.97
N ALA A 418 8.79 31.58 9.69
CA ALA A 418 9.90 32.50 9.91
C ALA A 418 10.33 32.62 11.38
N LYS A 419 9.39 32.49 12.32
CA LYS A 419 9.68 32.50 13.77
C LYS A 419 10.21 31.15 14.29
N GLY A 420 10.16 30.09 13.49
CA GLY A 420 10.37 28.72 13.98
C GLY A 420 9.41 28.35 15.12
N ALA A 421 8.23 29.00 15.16
CA ALA A 421 7.29 28.83 16.26
C ALA A 421 6.58 27.48 16.13
N PHE A 422 7.12 26.48 16.80
CA PHE A 422 6.52 25.16 16.90
C PHE A 422 5.71 25.06 18.20
N ALA A 423 4.42 24.75 18.06
CA ALA A 423 3.62 24.17 19.11
C ALA A 423 3.06 22.86 18.57
N PRO A 424 3.14 21.73 19.30
CA PRO A 424 2.50 20.51 18.87
C PRO A 424 1.01 20.82 18.67
N PRO A 425 0.46 20.63 17.44
CA PRO A 425 -0.91 21.04 17.18
C PRO A 425 -1.84 20.30 18.13
N THR A 426 -2.75 21.04 18.75
CA THR A 426 -3.77 20.47 19.64
C THR A 426 -5.03 20.23 18.80
N PRO A 427 -5.64 19.03 18.82
CA PRO A 427 -5.34 17.86 19.63
C PRO A 427 -4.57 16.75 18.87
N LEU A 428 -3.23 16.76 18.86
CA LEU A 428 -2.45 15.55 18.65
C LEU A 428 -2.49 14.71 19.93
N ARG A 429 -2.82 13.42 19.81
CA ARG A 429 -2.74 12.51 20.94
C ARG A 429 -1.28 12.43 21.43
N PRO A 430 -1.01 12.44 22.75
CA PRO A 430 0.36 12.39 23.26
C PRO A 430 1.17 11.20 22.72
N ALA A 431 0.53 10.05 22.51
CA ALA A 431 1.17 8.84 21.98
C ALA A 431 1.65 9.01 20.53
N SER A 432 0.86 9.66 19.67
CA SER A 432 1.26 9.93 18.28
C SER A 432 2.34 11.00 18.21
N ALA A 433 2.28 11.99 19.11
CA ALA A 433 3.31 13.03 19.19
C ALA A 433 4.71 12.43 19.46
N ALA A 434 4.84 11.47 20.36
CA ALA A 434 6.12 10.83 20.64
C ALA A 434 6.74 10.14 19.41
N SER A 435 5.93 9.45 18.61
CA SER A 435 6.39 8.77 17.38
C SER A 435 6.71 9.76 16.25
N THR A 436 5.96 10.86 16.15
CA THR A 436 6.10 11.82 15.06
C THR A 436 7.20 12.86 15.30
N PHE A 437 7.49 13.23 16.56
CA PHE A 437 8.47 14.26 16.93
C PHE A 437 9.82 13.68 17.40
N ALA A 438 10.13 12.44 17.03
CA ALA A 438 11.42 11.86 17.36
C ALA A 438 12.56 12.70 16.74
N PRO A 439 13.57 13.11 17.54
CA PRO A 439 14.67 13.92 17.04
C PRO A 439 15.57 13.10 16.10
N GLY A 440 16.18 13.77 15.13
CA GLY A 440 17.09 13.14 14.18
C GLY A 440 16.39 12.31 13.10
N ALA A 441 15.14 12.66 12.78
CA ALA A 441 14.40 12.04 11.68
C ALA A 441 14.92 12.51 10.32
N THR A 442 15.12 11.61 9.37
CA THR A 442 15.19 11.95 7.93
C THR A 442 13.81 12.15 7.32
N PHE A 443 12.81 11.49 7.88
CA PHE A 443 11.43 11.58 7.45
C PHE A 443 10.50 11.41 8.65
N THR A 444 9.43 12.19 8.67
CA THR A 444 8.31 12.11 9.60
C THR A 444 7.02 12.12 8.80
N GLY A 445 6.11 11.23 9.16
CA GLY A 445 4.82 11.05 8.54
C GLY A 445 3.72 11.00 9.59
N LEU A 446 2.58 11.57 9.27
CA LEU A 446 1.34 11.42 10.02
C LEU A 446 0.18 11.34 9.03
N LEU A 447 -0.70 10.37 9.21
CA LEU A 447 -1.93 10.24 8.43
C LEU A 447 -3.09 9.92 9.37
N ASP A 448 -4.07 10.81 9.42
CA ASP A 448 -5.36 10.52 10.01
C ASP A 448 -6.21 9.76 8.99
N TRP A 449 -6.62 8.54 9.33
CA TRP A 449 -7.36 7.66 8.42
C TRP A 449 -8.73 8.21 8.03
N ARG A 450 -9.26 9.22 8.74
CA ARG A 450 -10.46 9.95 8.31
C ARG A 450 -10.25 10.62 6.96
N LEU A 451 -9.03 11.07 6.62
CA LEU A 451 -8.73 11.70 5.33
C LEU A 451 -9.02 10.77 4.14
N PRO A 452 -8.44 9.54 4.04
CA PRO A 452 -8.85 8.55 3.05
C PRO A 452 -10.36 8.30 3.02
N GLY A 453 -11.02 8.24 4.18
CA GLY A 453 -12.48 8.11 4.25
C GLY A 453 -13.21 9.28 3.59
N TYR A 454 -12.74 10.51 3.78
CA TYR A 454 -13.29 11.68 3.10
C TYR A 454 -12.99 11.65 1.59
N MET A 455 -11.79 11.22 1.18
CA MET A 455 -11.43 11.09 -0.23
C MET A 455 -12.24 10.01 -0.96
N ASP A 456 -12.58 8.89 -0.31
CA ASP A 456 -13.47 7.88 -0.88
C ASP A 456 -14.87 8.45 -1.11
N THR A 457 -15.32 9.39 -0.25
CA THR A 457 -16.59 10.09 -0.47
C THR A 457 -16.57 11.10 -1.63
N LEU A 458 -15.38 11.52 -2.08
CA LEU A 458 -15.20 12.47 -3.19
C LEU A 458 -15.23 11.79 -4.55
N ARG A 459 -14.94 10.49 -4.63
CA ARG A 459 -14.95 9.81 -5.92
C ARG A 459 -16.39 9.89 -6.46
N PRO A 460 -16.61 10.51 -7.63
CA PRO A 460 -17.87 10.31 -8.31
C PRO A 460 -18.06 8.79 -8.44
N PRO A 461 -19.30 8.29 -8.35
CA PRO A 461 -19.51 6.88 -8.64
C PRO A 461 -18.81 6.57 -9.96
N TYR A 462 -18.21 5.38 -10.07
CA TYR A 462 -18.09 4.78 -11.39
C TYR A 462 -19.54 4.70 -11.91
N GLU A 463 -19.99 5.75 -12.58
CA GLU A 463 -21.17 5.68 -13.41
C GLU A 463 -20.83 4.55 -14.36
N ALA A 464 -21.54 3.44 -14.21
CA ALA A 464 -21.42 2.35 -15.15
C ALA A 464 -21.58 2.99 -16.51
N VAL A 465 -20.47 3.09 -17.25
CA VAL A 465 -20.43 3.70 -18.58
C VAL A 465 -21.65 3.16 -19.29
N GLU A 466 -22.61 4.03 -19.57
CA GLU A 466 -23.89 3.59 -20.13
C GLU A 466 -23.54 2.81 -21.40
N ARG A 467 -23.69 1.49 -21.34
CA ARG A 467 -23.45 0.68 -22.52
C ARG A 467 -24.52 1.09 -23.52
N PRO A 468 -24.14 1.53 -24.73
CA PRO A 468 -25.12 1.83 -25.75
C PRO A 468 -26.02 0.60 -25.93
N VAL A 469 -27.33 0.82 -25.94
CA VAL A 469 -28.30 -0.24 -26.18
C VAL A 469 -28.39 -0.44 -27.69
N ASP A 470 -28.07 -1.65 -28.15
CA ASP A 470 -28.25 -1.99 -29.56
C ASP A 470 -29.74 -1.88 -29.92
N PRO A 471 -30.09 -1.24 -31.04
CA PRO A 471 -31.47 -1.16 -31.48
C PRO A 471 -32.02 -2.56 -31.79
N VAL A 472 -33.26 -2.83 -31.38
CA VAL A 472 -33.94 -4.09 -31.71
C VAL A 472 -34.46 -4.00 -33.15
N GLU A 473 -33.86 -4.76 -34.06
CA GLU A 473 -34.31 -4.84 -35.45
C GLU A 473 -35.77 -5.31 -35.54
N GLY A 474 -36.60 -4.58 -36.28
CA GLY A 474 -37.99 -4.95 -36.56
C GLY A 474 -39.03 -4.54 -35.51
N ALA A 475 -38.68 -3.73 -34.52
CA ALA A 475 -39.65 -3.20 -33.55
C ALA A 475 -40.70 -2.29 -34.23
N VAL A 476 -41.99 -2.56 -34.00
CA VAL A 476 -43.10 -1.71 -34.45
C VAL A 476 -43.20 -0.51 -33.52
N ALA A 477 -43.32 0.70 -34.07
CA ALA A 477 -43.45 1.92 -33.28
C ALA A 477 -44.70 1.84 -32.36
N PRO A 478 -44.57 2.13 -31.06
CA PRO A 478 -45.69 2.07 -30.12
C PRO A 478 -46.74 3.14 -30.43
N SER A 479 -47.99 2.88 -30.04
CA SER A 479 -49.06 3.89 -30.15
C SER A 479 -48.79 5.10 -29.24
N ASP A 480 -49.35 6.27 -29.51
CA ASP A 480 -49.14 7.49 -28.68
C ASP A 480 -49.47 7.28 -27.20
N ALA A 481 -50.51 6.51 -26.89
CA ALA A 481 -50.93 6.20 -25.52
C ALA A 481 -49.93 5.26 -24.82
N GLU A 482 -49.41 4.27 -25.55
CA GLU A 482 -48.39 3.35 -25.08
C GLU A 482 -47.04 4.05 -24.88
N ARG A 483 -46.64 4.90 -25.83
CA ARG A 483 -45.47 5.77 -25.72
C ARG A 483 -45.50 6.61 -24.45
N LYS A 484 -46.60 7.33 -24.18
CA LYS A 484 -46.75 8.13 -22.94
C LYS A 484 -46.65 7.28 -21.68
N ARG A 485 -47.16 6.05 -21.71
CA ARG A 485 -47.06 5.11 -20.58
C ARG A 485 -45.62 4.66 -20.36
N ILE A 486 -44.90 4.29 -21.43
CA ILE A 486 -43.49 3.88 -21.38
C ILE A 486 -42.62 5.04 -20.88
N GLU A 487 -42.81 6.25 -21.41
CA GLU A 487 -42.08 7.45 -20.98
C GLU A 487 -42.32 7.75 -19.48
N ALA A 488 -43.55 7.61 -18.99
CA ALA A 488 -43.85 7.77 -17.57
C ALA A 488 -43.22 6.68 -16.69
N GLU A 489 -43.19 5.42 -17.17
CA GLU A 489 -42.53 4.31 -16.47
C GLU A 489 -41.00 4.51 -16.43
N LEU A 490 -40.39 4.93 -17.53
CA LEU A 490 -38.97 5.28 -17.61
C LEU A 490 -38.59 6.42 -16.66
N ALA A 491 -39.36 7.51 -16.66
CA ALA A 491 -39.14 8.63 -15.74
C ALA A 491 -39.21 8.18 -14.27
N ARG A 492 -40.17 7.30 -13.94
CA ARG A 492 -40.28 6.72 -12.60
C ARG A 492 -39.07 5.84 -12.27
N LEU A 493 -38.69 4.90 -13.14
CA LEU A 493 -37.57 3.98 -12.90
C LEU A 493 -36.25 4.71 -12.74
N ARG A 494 -36.00 5.76 -13.55
CA ARG A 494 -34.81 6.61 -13.41
C ARG A 494 -34.80 7.36 -12.08
N ALA A 495 -35.93 7.96 -11.69
CA ALA A 495 -36.04 8.62 -10.38
C ALA A 495 -35.85 7.65 -9.20
N ASP A 496 -36.40 6.44 -9.29
CA ASP A 496 -36.25 5.39 -8.27
C ASP A 496 -34.80 4.89 -8.19
N LEU A 497 -34.14 4.71 -9.34
CA LEU A 497 -32.73 4.34 -9.44
C LEU A 497 -31.84 5.42 -8.81
N ASP A 498 -32.08 6.69 -9.15
CA ASP A 498 -31.35 7.82 -8.58
C ASP A 498 -31.54 7.93 -7.06
N ALA A 499 -32.77 7.78 -6.58
CA ALA A 499 -33.08 7.78 -5.16
C ALA A 499 -32.38 6.63 -4.43
N THR A 500 -32.40 5.42 -4.99
CA THR A 500 -31.76 4.23 -4.43
C THR A 500 -30.24 4.38 -4.41
N ARG A 501 -29.64 4.84 -5.52
CA ARG A 501 -28.21 5.14 -5.61
C ARG A 501 -27.80 6.21 -4.61
N LYS A 502 -28.59 7.27 -4.44
CA LYS A 502 -28.32 8.33 -3.46
C LYS A 502 -28.39 7.80 -2.03
N ALA A 503 -29.39 7.00 -1.68
CA ALA A 503 -29.52 6.38 -0.36
C ALA A 503 -28.36 5.42 -0.07
N ARG A 504 -27.98 4.60 -1.06
CA ARG A 504 -26.84 3.68 -0.96
C ARG A 504 -25.52 4.44 -0.80
N ARG A 505 -25.30 5.51 -1.58
CA ARG A 505 -24.13 6.39 -1.42
C ARG A 505 -24.06 6.95 0.00
N ALA A 506 -25.16 7.49 0.53
CA ALA A 506 -25.19 8.01 1.89
C ALA A 506 -24.86 6.92 2.93
N ARG A 507 -25.37 5.70 2.76
CA ARG A 507 -25.07 4.56 3.64
C ARG A 507 -23.59 4.14 3.55
N THR A 508 -23.06 3.96 2.34
CA THR A 508 -21.65 3.63 2.09
C THR A 508 -20.72 4.68 2.68
N GLN A 509 -21.03 5.97 2.48
CA GLN A 509 -20.26 7.07 3.06
C GLN A 509 -20.30 7.07 4.59
N ALA A 510 -21.47 6.80 5.19
CA ALA A 510 -21.60 6.70 6.63
C ALA A 510 -20.79 5.51 7.20
N LEU A 511 -20.82 4.35 6.54
CA LEU A 511 -20.05 3.16 6.91
C LEU A 511 -18.54 3.41 6.76
N ALA A 512 -18.10 3.96 5.62
CA ALA A 512 -16.70 4.30 5.40
C ALA A 512 -16.20 5.29 6.46
N LYS A 513 -16.95 6.36 6.74
CA LYS A 513 -16.63 7.32 7.80
C LYS A 513 -16.50 6.64 9.17
N ALA A 514 -17.41 5.72 9.50
CA ALA A 514 -17.35 4.97 10.75
C ALA A 514 -16.10 4.08 10.84
N ILE A 515 -15.77 3.34 9.78
CA ILE A 515 -14.56 2.50 9.70
C ILE A 515 -13.29 3.35 9.86
N PHE A 516 -13.15 4.38 9.03
CA PHE A 516 -11.95 5.22 9.00
C PHE A 516 -11.76 6.05 10.27
N ALA A 517 -12.87 6.44 10.93
CA ALA A 517 -12.79 7.07 12.24
C ALA A 517 -12.18 6.15 13.29
N ARG A 518 -12.41 4.83 13.25
CA ARG A 518 -11.87 3.87 14.24
C ARG A 518 -10.39 3.58 14.05
N LEU A 519 -9.92 3.58 12.81
CA LEU A 519 -8.51 3.36 12.49
C LEU A 519 -7.59 4.38 13.17
N GLY A 520 -8.04 5.63 13.36
CA GLY A 520 -7.28 6.65 14.07
C GLY A 520 -6.13 7.22 13.23
N VAL A 521 -4.90 7.22 13.77
CA VAL A 521 -3.75 7.92 13.17
C VAL A 521 -2.57 6.97 12.96
N THR A 522 -2.02 6.93 11.75
CA THR A 522 -0.70 6.35 11.49
C THR A 522 0.37 7.43 11.66
N ALA A 523 1.36 7.19 12.52
CA ALA A 523 2.58 7.96 12.59
C ALA A 523 3.74 7.14 12.02
N ALA A 524 4.62 7.79 11.25
CA ALA A 524 5.81 7.17 10.71
C ALA A 524 7.03 8.07 10.98
N HIS A 525 8.17 7.44 11.22
CA HIS A 525 9.43 8.10 11.46
C HIS A 525 10.55 7.27 10.84
N VAL A 526 11.46 7.90 10.12
CA VAL A 526 12.68 7.29 9.58
C VAL A 526 13.86 8.13 10.02
N ALA A 527 14.95 7.50 10.45
CA ALA A 527 16.21 8.15 10.83
C ALA A 527 17.39 7.46 10.14
N ALA A 528 18.34 8.25 9.65
CA ALA A 528 19.61 7.76 9.17
C ALA A 528 20.50 7.45 10.37
N VAL A 529 21.04 6.24 10.37
CA VAL A 529 21.95 5.71 11.37
C VAL A 529 23.23 5.25 10.68
N GLU A 530 24.27 4.97 11.46
CA GLU A 530 25.62 4.74 10.94
C GLU A 530 25.73 3.71 9.80
N ASP A 531 24.89 2.67 9.85
CA ASP A 531 24.88 1.51 8.96
C ASP A 531 23.53 1.33 8.22
N GLY A 532 22.72 2.38 8.12
CA GLY A 532 21.47 2.30 7.37
C GLY A 532 20.37 3.24 7.82
N LEU A 533 19.12 2.80 7.68
CA LEU A 533 17.93 3.54 8.09
C LEU A 533 17.19 2.79 9.18
N ARG A 534 16.81 3.48 10.24
CA ARG A 534 15.87 2.97 11.24
C ARG A 534 14.51 3.58 10.96
N PHE A 535 13.46 2.78 10.98
CA PHE A 535 12.10 3.27 10.82
C PHE A 535 11.20 2.81 11.96
N THR A 536 10.14 3.58 12.20
CA THR A 536 9.09 3.29 13.16
C THR A 536 7.78 3.69 12.50
N VAL A 537 6.81 2.79 12.51
CA VAL A 537 5.45 3.03 12.03
C VAL A 537 4.51 2.60 13.16
N ALA A 538 3.68 3.51 13.63
CA ALA A 538 2.74 3.28 14.71
C ALA A 538 1.33 3.62 14.25
N GLN A 539 0.42 2.65 14.35
CA GLN A 539 -1.02 2.84 14.23
C GLN A 539 -1.61 3.09 15.61
N HIS A 540 -2.11 4.30 15.84
CA HIS A 540 -2.84 4.68 17.05
C HIS A 540 -4.34 4.62 16.78
N VAL A 541 -4.99 3.55 17.23
CA VAL A 541 -6.43 3.37 17.04
C VAL A 541 -7.24 4.21 18.01
N MET A 542 -8.51 4.49 17.70
CA MET A 542 -9.32 5.36 18.56
C MET A 542 -9.66 4.73 19.90
N ASP A 543 -9.84 3.41 19.92
CA ASP A 543 -10.23 2.64 21.10
C ASP A 543 -9.02 2.26 21.96
N ALA A 544 -9.26 1.98 23.24
CA ALA A 544 -8.21 1.47 24.13
C ALA A 544 -7.78 0.03 23.79
N ASP A 545 -8.62 -0.71 23.06
CA ASP A 545 -8.40 -2.10 22.68
C ASP A 545 -8.30 -2.24 21.15
N VAL A 546 -7.14 -2.72 20.68
CA VAL A 546 -6.88 -2.95 19.25
C VAL A 546 -7.81 -4.05 18.71
N GLY A 547 -8.10 -5.08 19.50
CA GLY A 547 -8.96 -6.18 19.07
C GLY A 547 -10.37 -5.74 18.73
N THR A 548 -10.95 -4.85 19.54
CA THR A 548 -12.25 -4.22 19.29
C THR A 548 -12.25 -3.43 17.97
N THR A 549 -11.24 -2.58 17.75
CA THR A 549 -11.12 -1.84 16.49
C THR A 549 -11.03 -2.79 15.28
N VAL A 550 -10.21 -3.84 15.35
CA VAL A 550 -10.06 -4.83 14.26
C VAL A 550 -11.40 -5.50 13.94
N ALA A 551 -12.12 -5.97 14.96
CA ALA A 551 -13.40 -6.65 14.78
C ALA A 551 -14.48 -5.75 14.19
N GLU A 552 -14.56 -4.50 14.64
CA GLU A 552 -15.51 -3.53 14.10
C GLU A 552 -15.17 -3.10 12.67
N VAL A 553 -13.89 -2.86 12.37
CA VAL A 553 -13.43 -2.52 11.01
C VAL A 553 -13.73 -3.67 10.05
N ALA A 554 -13.38 -4.91 10.42
CA ALA A 554 -13.71 -6.09 9.62
C ALA A 554 -15.23 -6.18 9.37
N GLY A 555 -16.02 -5.92 10.39
CA GLY A 555 -17.46 -5.93 10.28
C GLY A 555 -18.06 -4.82 9.43
N GLY A 556 -17.47 -3.63 9.47
CA GLY A 556 -17.83 -2.52 8.61
C GLY A 556 -17.49 -2.80 7.15
N ILE A 557 -16.32 -3.43 6.88
CA ILE A 557 -15.89 -3.80 5.52
C ILE A 557 -16.87 -4.82 4.94
N GLU A 558 -17.22 -5.86 5.69
CA GLU A 558 -18.22 -6.86 5.30
C GLU A 558 -19.58 -6.19 4.95
N GLU A 559 -20.06 -5.26 5.79
CA GLU A 559 -21.30 -4.55 5.53
C GLU A 559 -21.19 -3.62 4.31
N LEU A 560 -20.04 -2.96 4.13
CA LEU A 560 -19.75 -2.09 2.99
C LEU A 560 -19.76 -2.90 1.68
N GLU A 561 -19.07 -4.03 1.64
CA GLU A 561 -19.05 -4.94 0.50
C GLU A 561 -20.43 -5.48 0.20
N ARG A 562 -21.15 -5.97 1.21
CA ARG A 562 -22.54 -6.45 1.05
C ARG A 562 -23.45 -5.35 0.50
N THR A 563 -23.29 -4.11 0.97
CA THR A 563 -24.07 -2.96 0.47
C THR A 563 -23.72 -2.60 -0.97
N ARG A 564 -22.44 -2.73 -1.35
CA ARG A 564 -21.97 -2.50 -2.73
C ARG A 564 -22.49 -3.57 -3.68
N TRP A 565 -22.26 -4.86 -3.38
CA TRP A 565 -22.63 -5.99 -4.23
C TRP A 565 -24.14 -6.14 -4.40
N LYS A 566 -24.91 -6.19 -3.31
CA LYS A 566 -26.37 -6.26 -3.38
C LYS A 566 -26.95 -5.08 -4.16
N GLY A 567 -26.28 -3.93 -4.04
CA GLY A 567 -26.67 -2.75 -4.76
C GLY A 567 -26.49 -2.84 -6.27
N TRP A 568 -25.44 -3.49 -6.74
CA TRP A 568 -25.21 -3.68 -8.17
C TRP A 568 -26.27 -4.59 -8.78
N ASP A 569 -26.60 -5.71 -8.12
CA ASP A 569 -27.65 -6.61 -8.62
C ASP A 569 -29.02 -5.91 -8.74
N GLU A 570 -29.36 -5.06 -7.75
CA GLU A 570 -30.60 -4.27 -7.76
C GLU A 570 -30.59 -3.19 -8.86
N ASP A 571 -29.46 -2.51 -9.06
CA ASP A 571 -29.32 -1.48 -10.10
C ASP A 571 -29.36 -2.10 -11.50
N ASP A 572 -28.69 -3.22 -11.72
CA ASP A 572 -28.65 -3.92 -13.01
C ASP A 572 -30.05 -4.40 -13.41
N ALA A 573 -30.83 -4.92 -12.48
CA ALA A 573 -32.22 -5.31 -12.75
C ALA A 573 -33.10 -4.11 -13.18
N VAL A 574 -32.90 -2.93 -12.58
CA VAL A 574 -33.61 -1.71 -12.95
C VAL A 574 -33.11 -1.15 -14.28
N LEU A 575 -31.80 -1.17 -14.52
CA LEU A 575 -31.19 -0.74 -15.78
C LEU A 575 -31.63 -1.62 -16.95
N ASP A 576 -31.67 -2.94 -16.79
CA ASP A 576 -32.16 -3.85 -17.82
C ASP A 576 -33.63 -3.59 -18.15
N ARG A 577 -34.43 -3.23 -17.13
CA ARG A 577 -35.83 -2.81 -17.35
C ARG A 577 -35.91 -1.48 -18.11
N ILE A 578 -35.07 -0.51 -17.78
CA ILE A 578 -34.96 0.78 -18.50
C ILE A 578 -34.59 0.52 -19.97
N ARG A 579 -33.54 -0.27 -20.23
CA ARG A 579 -33.08 -0.62 -21.59
C ARG A 579 -34.18 -1.31 -22.40
N ALA A 580 -34.90 -2.25 -21.79
CA ALA A 580 -36.00 -2.95 -22.44
C ALA A 580 -37.16 -2.01 -22.82
N LEU A 581 -37.44 -0.98 -22.02
CA LEU A 581 -38.45 0.03 -22.30
C LEU A 581 -37.98 1.05 -23.35
N GLU A 582 -36.71 1.44 -23.33
CA GLU A 582 -36.10 2.31 -24.35
C GLU A 582 -36.08 1.66 -25.73
N ALA A 583 -35.77 0.36 -25.79
CA ALA A 583 -35.85 -0.43 -27.01
C ALA A 583 -37.27 -0.45 -27.61
N GLN A 584 -38.32 -0.46 -26.77
CA GLN A 584 -39.72 -0.40 -27.22
C GLN A 584 -40.10 0.95 -27.80
N LEU A 585 -39.46 2.04 -27.40
CA LEU A 585 -39.72 3.37 -27.96
C LEU A 585 -39.13 3.57 -29.37
N GLY A 586 -38.39 2.58 -29.89
CA GLY A 586 -37.74 2.68 -31.19
C GLY A 586 -36.72 3.80 -31.25
N GLY A 587 -36.07 4.10 -30.11
CA GLY A 587 -35.07 5.14 -30.01
C GLY A 587 -33.96 4.91 -31.03
N ASP A 588 -33.87 5.81 -32.01
CA ASP A 588 -32.69 5.97 -32.84
C ASP A 588 -31.52 6.28 -31.89
N ALA A 589 -30.72 5.26 -31.58
CA ALA A 589 -29.67 5.27 -30.54
C ALA A 589 -28.59 6.35 -30.79
N THR A 590 -28.68 7.08 -31.89
CA THR A 590 -27.80 8.16 -32.30
C THR A 590 -28.15 9.55 -31.74
N LYS A 591 -29.29 9.71 -31.03
CA LYS A 591 -29.76 11.05 -30.57
C LYS A 591 -29.75 11.31 -29.07
N ILE A 592 -29.38 10.35 -28.24
CA ILE A 592 -29.04 10.66 -26.85
C ILE A 592 -27.60 11.16 -26.88
N ALA A 593 -27.43 12.47 -27.06
CA ALA A 593 -26.15 13.09 -26.73
C ALA A 593 -25.87 12.73 -25.26
N PRO A 594 -24.65 12.29 -24.91
CA PRO A 594 -24.28 12.14 -23.51
C PRO A 594 -24.66 13.43 -22.77
N PRO A 595 -25.07 13.35 -21.49
CA PRO A 595 -25.39 14.55 -20.71
C PRO A 595 -24.28 15.58 -20.95
N GLY A 596 -24.67 16.79 -21.34
CA GLY A 596 -23.72 17.86 -21.66
C GLY A 596 -22.73 18.01 -20.52
N ASP A 597 -21.51 17.55 -20.78
CA ASP A 597 -20.36 17.55 -19.89
C ASP A 597 -19.80 18.98 -19.78
N ASP A 598 -20.63 19.95 -19.40
CA ASP A 598 -20.20 21.33 -19.20
C ASP A 598 -19.24 21.47 -17.99
N ASP A 599 -19.08 20.41 -17.18
CA ASP A 599 -18.16 20.34 -16.04
C ASP A 599 -17.18 19.14 -16.08
N ALA A 600 -17.08 18.40 -17.20
CA ALA A 600 -16.05 17.36 -17.30
C ALA A 600 -14.66 17.99 -17.29
N PRO A 601 -13.73 17.54 -16.43
CA PRO A 601 -12.35 18.00 -16.48
C PRO A 601 -11.80 17.71 -17.87
N VAL A 602 -11.31 18.77 -18.54
CA VAL A 602 -10.66 18.70 -19.86
C VAL A 602 -9.63 17.57 -19.85
N VAL A 603 -10.01 16.43 -20.40
CA VAL A 603 -9.08 15.35 -20.71
C VAL A 603 -8.22 15.89 -21.84
N ALA A 604 -6.90 15.89 -21.64
CA ALA A 604 -5.92 16.34 -22.61
C ALA A 604 -6.15 15.67 -23.98
N PRO A 605 -5.93 16.38 -25.10
CA PRO A 605 -6.27 15.89 -26.43
C PRO A 605 -5.49 14.64 -26.81
N ASP A 606 -6.22 13.71 -27.41
CA ASP A 606 -5.84 12.46 -28.06
C ASP A 606 -4.36 12.29 -28.40
N GLY A 607 -3.69 11.43 -27.64
CA GLY A 607 -2.56 10.66 -28.14
C GLY A 607 -3.05 9.63 -29.18
N PRO A 608 -2.22 9.23 -30.15
CA PRO A 608 -2.65 8.37 -31.25
C PRO A 608 -3.17 7.03 -30.73
N ALA A 609 -4.39 6.69 -31.15
CA ALA A 609 -5.05 5.42 -30.89
C ALA A 609 -4.11 4.25 -31.27
N LEU A 610 -3.71 3.46 -30.28
CA LEU A 610 -3.14 2.14 -30.52
C LEU A 610 -4.28 1.21 -30.93
N ALA A 611 -4.23 0.73 -32.17
CA ALA A 611 -5.12 -0.30 -32.68
C ALA A 611 -5.03 -1.58 -31.83
N PRO A 612 -6.13 -2.34 -31.67
CA PRO A 612 -6.10 -3.64 -31.04
C PRO A 612 -5.57 -4.67 -32.06
N GLU A 613 -4.25 -4.81 -32.15
CA GLU A 613 -3.63 -5.90 -32.90
C GLU A 613 -3.31 -7.09 -31.98
N HIS A 614 -3.78 -8.26 -32.42
CA HIS A 614 -3.45 -9.63 -32.00
C HIS A 614 -4.26 -10.25 -30.86
N ALA A 615 -5.37 -10.88 -31.28
CA ALA A 615 -5.77 -12.17 -30.74
C ALA A 615 -4.56 -13.12 -30.76
N LEU A 616 -4.18 -13.62 -29.59
CA LEU A 616 -3.20 -14.70 -29.44
C LEU A 616 -3.90 -15.99 -29.88
N GLU A 617 -3.60 -16.46 -31.09
CA GLU A 617 -3.78 -17.87 -31.43
C GLU A 617 -2.87 -18.70 -30.51
N GLU A 618 -3.49 -19.54 -29.69
CA GLU A 618 -2.78 -20.56 -28.92
C GLU A 618 -2.01 -21.48 -29.88
N PRO A 619 -0.71 -21.74 -29.66
CA PRO A 619 -0.03 -22.76 -30.43
C PRO A 619 -0.58 -24.12 -30.03
N MET A 620 -1.39 -24.73 -30.90
CA MET A 620 -1.73 -26.15 -30.80
C MET A 620 -0.44 -26.96 -30.76
N MET A 621 -0.19 -27.63 -29.63
CA MET A 621 0.83 -28.68 -29.59
C MET A 621 0.43 -29.81 -30.54
N PRO A 622 1.34 -30.33 -31.37
CA PRO A 622 1.08 -31.57 -32.09
C PRO A 622 0.94 -32.73 -31.09
N PRO A 623 0.05 -33.71 -31.36
CA PRO A 623 -0.06 -34.90 -30.53
C PRO A 623 1.26 -35.67 -30.51
N PRO A 624 1.56 -36.40 -29.43
CA PRO A 624 2.74 -37.25 -29.35
C PRO A 624 2.66 -38.31 -30.46
N ALA A 625 3.76 -38.48 -31.18
CA ALA A 625 3.91 -39.58 -32.13
C ALA A 625 3.98 -40.90 -31.36
N ASP A 626 3.02 -41.78 -31.63
CA ASP A 626 3.15 -43.21 -31.34
C ASP A 626 4.29 -43.79 -32.19
N GLY A 627 5.20 -44.56 -31.58
CA GLY A 627 6.05 -45.50 -32.33
C GLY A 627 7.42 -45.84 -31.76
N GLU A 628 7.46 -47.04 -31.15
CA GLU A 628 8.57 -48.00 -30.92
C GLU A 628 9.66 -47.75 -29.85
#